data_AF-A0A3N2M6N1-F1
#
_entry.id   AF-A0A3N2M6N1-F1
#
_cell.length_a   1.000
_cell.length_b   1.000
_cell.length_c   1.000
_cell.angle_alpha   90.00
_cell.angle_beta   90.00
_cell.angle_gamma   90.00
#
_symmetry.space_group_name_H-M   'P 1'
#
loop_
_entity.id
_entity.type
_entity.pdbx_description
1 polymer ?
#
loop_
_entity_poly.entity_id
_entity_poly.type
_entity_poly.pdbx_seq_one_letter_code
_entity_poly.pdbx_strand_id
1 'polypeptide(L)' 'MARPIAETPTLYGKDAERFAENMKKVETLSKEERQANRAALEKRIKSAEEKWGKFVFVP' A
#
# COMPACT_ATOMS: atom_id res chain seq x y z
N MET A 1 21.46 5.58 -2.07
CA MET A 1 21.41 5.69 -0.60
C MET A 1 19.98 5.42 -0.16
N ALA A 2 19.75 4.56 0.84
CA ALA A 2 18.40 4.33 1.35
C ALA A 2 17.90 5.62 2.02
N ARG A 3 16.65 6.00 1.74
CA ARG A 3 16.01 7.14 2.42
C ARG A 3 15.80 6.75 3.88
N PRO A 4 16.05 7.65 4.86
CA PRO A 4 15.72 7.38 6.25
C PRO A 4 14.23 7.07 6.37
N ILE A 5 13.89 5.95 7.01
CA ILE A 5 12.50 5.63 7.33
C ILE A 5 12.15 6.52 8.52
N ALA A 6 11.15 7.38 8.37
CA ALA A 6 10.66 8.21 9.47
C ALA A 6 10.19 7.31 10.62
N GLU A 7 10.47 7.71 11.85
CA GLU A 7 10.03 6.98 13.04
C GLU A 7 8.51 6.86 13.06
N THR A 8 8.00 5.71 13.49
CA THR A 8 6.55 5.52 13.63
C THR A 8 6.04 6.44 14.74
N PRO A 9 5.04 7.29 14.47
CA PRO A 9 4.53 8.21 15.48
C PRO A 9 3.84 7.45 16.62
N THR A 10 4.15 7.83 17.85
CA THR A 10 3.43 7.32 19.04
C THR A 10 2.16 8.12 19.21
N LEU A 11 1.01 7.43 19.23
CA LEU A 11 -0.31 8.06 19.38
C LEU A 11 -0.69 8.16 20.85
N TYR A 12 -1.40 9.23 21.22
CA TYR A 12 -1.86 9.48 22.59
C TYR A 12 -3.32 9.93 22.63
N GLY A 13 -3.97 9.74 23.78
CA GLY A 13 -5.34 10.21 24.04
C GLY A 13 -6.34 9.72 22.98
N LYS A 14 -7.14 10.67 22.45
CA LYS A 14 -8.20 10.38 21.47
C LYS A 14 -7.68 9.76 20.17
N ASP A 15 -6.44 10.06 19.77
CA ASP A 15 -5.86 9.49 18.56
C ASP A 15 -5.47 8.02 18.76
N ALA A 16 -5.00 7.66 19.96
CA ALA A 16 -4.75 6.27 20.31
C ALA A 16 -6.04 5.46 20.35
N GLU A 17 -7.11 6.02 20.94
CA GLU A 17 -8.44 5.40 20.99
C GLU A 17 -9.00 5.17 19.58
N ARG A 18 -8.95 6.20 18.73
CA ARG A 18 -9.43 6.12 17.34
C ARG A 18 -8.65 5.10 16.53
N PHE A 19 -7.33 5.01 16.72
CA PHE A 19 -6.52 3.99 16.09
C PHE A 19 -6.95 2.58 16.53
N ALA A 20 -7.12 2.35 17.83
CA ALA A 20 -7.56 1.06 18.36
C ALA A 20 -8.95 0.65 17.86
N GLU A 21 -9.89 1.59 17.77
CA GLU A 21 -11.21 1.34 17.18
C GLU A 21 -11.15 1.00 15.69
N ASN A 22 -10.35 1.74 14.93
CA ASN A 22 -10.17 1.48 13.51
C ASN A 22 -9.55 0.10 13.29
N MET A 23 -8.56 -0.29 14.10
CA MET A 23 -7.94 -1.61 14.05
C MET A 23 -8.94 -2.74 14.27
N LYS A 24 -9.92 -2.57 15.16
CA LYS A 24 -11.02 -3.54 15.37
C LYS A 24 -11.98 -3.63 14.19
N LYS A 25 -12.12 -2.54 13.42
CA LYS A 25 -12.98 -2.42 12.26
C LYS A 25 -12.28 -2.79 10.94
N VAL A 26 -10.98 -3.10 10.97
CA VAL A 26 -10.27 -3.54 9.75
C VAL A 26 -10.86 -4.89 9.33
N GLU A 27 -11.60 -4.87 8.23
CA GLU A 27 -12.07 -6.08 7.58
C GLU A 27 -10.86 -6.93 7.15
N THR A 28 -10.82 -8.17 7.62
CA THR A 28 -9.83 -9.12 7.14
C THR A 28 -10.26 -9.62 5.77
N LEU A 29 -9.51 -9.28 4.74
CA LEU A 29 -9.73 -9.85 3.41
C LEU A 29 -9.75 -11.39 3.48
N SER A 30 -10.67 -12.03 2.78
CA SER A 30 -10.65 -13.47 2.58
C SER A 30 -9.39 -13.89 1.79
N LYS A 31 -9.06 -15.18 1.77
CA LYS A 31 -7.92 -15.65 0.95
C LYS A 31 -8.12 -15.33 -0.54
N GLU A 32 -9.35 -15.45 -1.01
CA GLU A 32 -9.76 -15.18 -2.39
C GLU A 32 -9.64 -13.69 -2.73
N GLU A 33 -10.11 -12.81 -1.85
CA GLU A 33 -10.01 -11.36 -2.03
C GLU A 33 -8.56 -10.88 -2.02
N ARG A 34 -7.71 -11.45 -1.14
CA ARG A 34 -6.26 -11.16 -1.16
C ARG A 34 -5.63 -11.56 -2.48
N GLN A 35 -5.99 -12.71 -3.03
CA GLN A 35 -5.45 -13.21 -4.30
C GLN A 35 -5.93 -12.37 -5.49
N ALA A 36 -7.20 -11.96 -5.50
CA ALA A 36 -7.75 -11.04 -6.49
C ALA A 36 -7.03 -9.67 -6.45
N ASN A 37 -6.81 -9.11 -5.26
CA ASN A 37 -6.08 -7.86 -5.08
C ASN A 37 -4.63 -7.96 -5.58
N ARG A 38 -3.96 -9.09 -5.31
CA ARG A 38 -2.59 -9.34 -5.79
C ARG A 38 -2.53 -9.40 -7.32
N ALA A 39 -3.44 -10.15 -7.95
CA ALA A 39 -3.52 -10.24 -9.40
C ALA A 39 -3.83 -8.87 -10.05
N ALA A 40 -4.69 -8.06 -9.42
CA ALA A 40 -4.98 -6.70 -9.86
C ALA A 40 -3.75 -5.78 -9.75
N LEU A 41 -2.99 -5.88 -8.65
CA LEU A 41 -1.75 -5.13 -8.46
C LEU A 41 -0.69 -5.49 -9.52
N GLU A 42 -0.49 -6.77 -9.80
CA GLU A 42 0.45 -7.25 -10.83
C GLU A 42 0.11 -6.70 -12.22
N LYS A 43 -1.18 -6.67 -12.59
CA LYS A 43 -1.63 -6.05 -13.84
C LYS A 43 -1.32 -4.55 -13.88
N ARG A 44 -1.52 -3.84 -12.76
CA ARG A 44 -1.24 -2.40 -12.65
C ARG A 44 0.26 -2.13 -12.77
N ILE A 45 1.11 -2.93 -12.12
CA ILE A 45 2.57 -2.85 -12.21
C ILE A 45 3.00 -3.06 -13.66
N LYS A 46 2.57 -4.14 -14.32
CA LYS A 46 2.90 -4.40 -15.73
C LYS A 46 2.47 -3.27 -16.65
N SER A 47 1.26 -2.71 -16.43
CA SER A 47 0.77 -1.56 -17.21
C SER A 47 1.59 -0.29 -16.94
N ALA A 48 2.09 -0.11 -15.72
CA ALA A 48 2.96 1.00 -15.37
C ALA A 48 4.34 0.80 -15.99
N GLU A 49 4.95 -0.38 -15.90
CA GLU A 49 6.22 -0.71 -16.55
C GLU A 49 6.15 -0.50 -18.06
N GLU A 50 5.06 -0.88 -18.72
CA GLU A 50 4.88 -0.63 -20.16
C GLU A 50 4.74 0.86 -20.48
N LYS A 51 3.99 1.61 -19.66
CA LYS A 51 3.84 3.06 -19.82
C LYS A 51 5.15 3.79 -19.56
N TRP A 52 5.80 3.53 -18.44
CA TRP A 52 7.03 4.18 -18.02
C TRP A 52 8.23 3.72 -18.85
N GLY A 53 8.28 2.45 -19.29
CA GLY A 53 9.26 1.95 -20.24
C GLY A 53 9.19 2.64 -21.61
N LYS A 54 8.00 3.05 -22.06
CA LYS A 54 7.82 3.91 -23.24
C LYS A 54 8.28 5.35 -23.02
N PHE A 55 8.37 5.84 -21.78
CA PHE A 55 8.83 7.19 -21.44
C PHE A 55 10.35 7.27 -21.16
N VAL A 56 11.02 6.14 -20.87
CA VAL A 56 12.48 6.11 -20.58
C VAL A 56 13.35 6.02 -21.86
N PHE A 57 12.77 5.80 -23.04
CA PHE A 57 13.48 5.90 -24.32
C PHE A 57 12.92 7.06 -25.17
N VAL A 58 13.38 8.27 -24.85
CA VAL A 58 13.39 9.41 -25.77
C VAL A 58 14.88 9.77 -25.95
N PRO A 59 15.49 9.52 -27.12
CA PRO A 59 16.88 9.94 -27.39
C PRO A 59 17.05 11.45 -27.40
#